data_AF-A0A4P9TD82-F1
#
_entry.id   AF-A0A4P9TD82-F1
#
_cell.length_a   1.000
_cell.length_b   1.000
_cell.length_c   1.000
_cell.angle_alpha   90.00
_cell.angle_beta   90.00
_cell.angle_gamma   90.00
#
_symmetry.space_group_name_H-M   'P 1'
#
loop_
_entity.id
_entity.type
_entity.pdbx_description
1 polymer ?
#
loop_
_entity_poly.entity_id
_entity_poly.type
_entity_poly.pdbx_seq_one_letter_code
_entity_poly.pdbx_strand_id
1 'polypeptide(L)'
;MHDLTGFQRDLLYVIAGADRPSGQTVKDEVEKYYSSEINHGRLYPNLDTLVNKELVEKGQLDRRTNYYAITESGRQRIQERREWESQYVDF
;
A
#
# COMPACT_ATOMS: atom_id res chain seq x y z
N MET A 1 13.29 -2.37 1.78
CA MET A 1 11.91 -2.80 2.14
C MET A 1 11.87 -4.03 3.08
N HIS A 2 12.95 -4.33 3.83
CA HIS A 2 13.01 -5.51 4.70
C HIS A 2 12.16 -5.40 5.98
N ASP A 3 11.68 -4.20 6.26
CA ASP A 3 10.89 -3.83 7.44
C ASP A 3 9.37 -3.87 7.21
N LEU A 4 8.93 -4.29 6.02
CA LEU A 4 7.52 -4.47 5.67
C LEU A 4 7.18 -5.95 5.53
N THR A 5 6.00 -6.34 6.02
CA THR A 5 5.44 -7.65 5.68
C THR A 5 5.08 -7.70 4.19
N GLY A 6 4.93 -8.92 3.63
CA GLY A 6 4.47 -9.07 2.24
C GLY A 6 3.15 -8.33 1.99
N PHE A 7 2.21 -8.43 2.93
CA PHE A 7 0.92 -7.75 2.84
C PHE A 7 1.04 -6.21 2.85
N GLN A 8 1.93 -5.65 3.69
CA GLN A 8 2.18 -4.20 3.72
C GLN A 8 2.83 -3.70 2.42
N ARG A 9 3.76 -4.48 1.87
CA ARG A 9 4.36 -4.18 0.57
C ARG A 9 3.29 -4.17 -0.52
N ASP A 10 2.42 -5.17 -0.55
CA ASP A 10 1.39 -5.26 -1.59
C ASP A 10 0.41 -4.09 -1.49
N LEU A 11 0.02 -3.69 -0.27
CA LEU A 11 -0.77 -2.46 -0.04
C LEU A 11 -0.06 -1.21 -0.58
N LEU A 12 1.25 -1.09 -0.35
CA LEU A 12 2.03 0.04 -0.85
C LEU A 12 2.01 0.10 -2.39
N TYR A 13 2.13 -1.03 -3.08
CA TYR A 13 2.02 -1.11 -4.54
C TYR A 13 0.63 -0.75 -5.04
N VAL A 14 -0.42 -1.28 -4.41
CA VAL A 14 -1.82 -0.96 -4.76
C VAL A 14 -2.09 0.53 -4.63
N ILE A 15 -1.65 1.15 -3.53
CA ILE A 15 -1.82 2.59 -3.30
C ILE A 15 -1.01 3.41 -4.33
N ALA A 16 0.23 3.01 -4.64
CA ALA A 16 1.06 3.71 -5.61
C ALA A 16 0.51 3.67 -7.04
N GLY A 17 -0.27 2.64 -7.38
CA GLY A 17 -0.91 2.48 -8.69
C GLY A 17 -2.23 3.22 -8.88
N ALA A 18 -2.74 3.89 -7.84
CA ALA A 18 -4.03 4.57 -7.87
C ALA A 18 -3.91 6.05 -7.45
N ASP A 19 -4.85 6.88 -7.87
CA ASP A 19 -4.93 8.28 -7.43
C ASP A 19 -5.82 8.41 -6.19
N ARG A 20 -5.18 8.52 -5.02
CA ARG A 20 -5.81 8.72 -3.70
C ARG A 20 -6.97 7.73 -3.43
N PRO A 21 -6.76 6.41 -3.55
CA PRO A 21 -7.81 5.42 -3.30
C PRO A 21 -8.37 5.50 -1.88
N SER A 22 -9.67 5.21 -1.75
CA SER A 22 -10.30 5.02 -0.44
C SER A 22 -9.82 3.72 0.22
N GLY A 23 -9.98 3.59 1.54
CA GLY A 23 -9.70 2.33 2.23
C GLY A 23 -10.50 1.14 1.66
N GLN A 24 -11.73 1.38 1.19
CA GLN A 24 -12.54 0.36 0.52
C GLN A 24 -11.96 -0.02 -0.85
N THR A 25 -11.52 0.96 -1.63
CA THR A 25 -10.89 0.70 -2.94
C THR A 25 -9.63 -0.13 -2.79
N VAL A 26 -8.79 0.18 -1.79
CA VAL A 26 -7.59 -0.62 -1.48
C VAL A 26 -7.97 -2.03 -1.05
N LYS A 27 -9.04 -2.18 -0.24
CA LYS A 27 -9.56 -3.49 0.17
C LYS A 27 -9.94 -4.33 -1.05
N ASP A 28 -10.75 -3.78 -1.95
CA ASP A 28 -11.30 -4.49 -3.11
C ASP A 28 -10.18 -5.00 -4.05
N GLU A 29 -9.16 -4.18 -4.31
CA GLU A 29 -8.01 -4.56 -5.15
C GLU A 29 -7.19 -5.69 -4.51
N VAL A 30 -6.98 -5.63 -3.20
CA VAL A 30 -6.22 -6.66 -2.48
C VAL A 30 -7.03 -7.94 -2.34
N GLU A 31 -8.34 -7.87 -2.09
CA GLU A 31 -9.23 -9.04 -2.07
C GLU A 31 -9.25 -9.76 -3.42
N LYS A 32 -9.25 -9.00 -4.51
CA LYS A 32 -9.13 -9.53 -5.87
C LYS A 32 -7.79 -10.25 -6.09
N TYR A 33 -6.68 -9.65 -5.67
CA TYR A 33 -5.36 -10.27 -5.80
C TYR A 33 -5.22 -11.56 -4.96
N TYR A 34 -5.66 -11.53 -3.70
CA TYR A 34 -5.60 -12.70 -2.81
C TYR A 34 -6.72 -13.72 -3.05
N SER A 35 -7.70 -13.41 -3.91
CA SER A 35 -8.90 -14.22 -4.14
C SER A 35 -9.58 -14.65 -2.83
N SER A 36 -9.59 -13.75 -1.85
CA SER A 36 -10.07 -14.02 -0.48
C SER A 36 -10.53 -12.76 0.20
N GLU A 37 -11.55 -12.86 1.07
CA GLU A 37 -11.97 -11.73 1.90
C GLU A 37 -10.86 -11.30 2.88
N ILE A 38 -10.65 -9.99 2.96
CA ILE A 38 -9.70 -9.34 3.87
C ILE A 38 -10.51 -8.58 4.92
N ASN A 39 -10.43 -9.04 6.17
CA ASN A 39 -11.13 -8.37 7.25
C ASN A 39 -10.51 -6.99 7.56
N HIS A 40 -11.34 -6.09 8.13
CA HIS A 40 -10.92 -4.74 8.53
C HIS A 40 -9.76 -4.75 9.53
N GLY A 41 -9.76 -5.70 10.48
CA GLY A 41 -8.71 -5.85 11.49
C GLY A 41 -7.33 -6.23 10.92
N ARG A 42 -7.28 -6.71 9.68
CA ARG A 42 -6.03 -6.96 8.95
C ARG A 42 -5.68 -5.75 8.09
N LEU A 43 -6.65 -5.16 7.39
CA LEU A 43 -6.37 -4.07 6.46
C LEU A 43 -5.88 -2.79 7.18
N TYR A 44 -6.69 -2.25 8.09
CA TYR A 44 -6.46 -0.92 8.63
C TYR A 44 -5.21 -0.82 9.50
N PRO A 45 -4.87 -1.79 10.37
CA PRO A 45 -3.59 -1.73 11.08
C PRO A 45 -2.37 -1.74 10.17
N ASN A 46 -2.45 -2.40 9.01
CA ASN A 46 -1.37 -2.38 8.03
C ASN A 46 -1.31 -1.05 7.26
N LEU A 47 -2.46 -0.44 6.93
CA LEU A 47 -2.49 0.92 6.39
C LEU A 47 -1.93 1.95 7.38
N ASP A 48 -2.33 1.89 8.64
CA ASP A 48 -1.82 2.77 9.69
C ASP A 48 -0.32 2.55 9.92
N THR A 49 0.19 1.32 9.77
CA THR A 49 1.63 1.06 9.79
C THR A 49 2.38 1.76 8.67
N LEU A 50 1.84 1.74 7.44
CA LEU A 50 2.44 2.44 6.30
C LEU A 50 2.41 3.96 6.48
N VAL A 51 1.34 4.48 7.09
CA VAL A 51 1.21 5.90 7.44
C VAL A 51 2.22 6.31 8.51
N ASN A 52 2.35 5.51 9.58
CA ASN A 52 3.31 5.77 10.66
C ASN A 52 4.77 5.70 10.18
N LYS A 53 5.03 4.93 9.13
CA LYS A 53 6.33 4.87 8.46
C LYS A 53 6.53 5.97 7.41
N GLU A 54 5.57 6.88 7.26
CA GLU A 54 5.57 7.99 6.30
C GLU A 54 5.65 7.55 4.83
N LEU A 55 5.37 6.28 4.52
CA LEU A 55 5.39 5.75 3.15
C LEU A 55 4.08 6.05 2.41
N VAL A 56 3.03 6.26 3.18
CA VAL A 56 1.69 6.59 2.70
C VAL A 56 1.19 7.77 3.53
N GLU A 57 0.57 8.75 2.89
CA GLU A 57 -0.20 9.77 3.59
C GLU A 57 -1.66 9.36 3.66
N LYS A 58 -2.33 9.77 4.74
CA LYS A 58 -3.76 9.58 4.95
C LYS A 58 -4.41 10.94 5.05
N GLY A 59 -5.49 11.14 4.30
CA GLY A 59 -6.35 12.31 4.48
C GLY A 59 -7.82 11.95 4.32
N GLN A 60 -8.69 12.95 4.40
CA GLN A 60 -10.13 12.76 4.32
C GLN A 60 -10.64 13.13 2.92
N LEU A 61 -11.40 12.22 2.30
CA LEU A 61 -12.23 12.53 1.12
C LEU A 61 -13.54 13.19 1.57
N ASP A 62 -14.12 12.65 2.64
CA ASP A 62 -15.33 13.15 3.27
C ASP A 62 -15.33 12.84 4.79
N ARG A 63 -16.45 13.08 5.47
CA ARG A 63 -16.58 12.88 6.94
C ARG A 63 -16.39 11.43 7.40
N ARG A 64 -16.52 10.45 6.51
CA ARG A 64 -16.49 9.01 6.79
C ARG A 64 -15.40 8.27 6.01
N THR A 65 -14.95 8.83 4.89
CA THR A 65 -14.02 8.17 3.98
C THR A 65 -12.63 8.81 4.03
N ASN A 66 -11.62 8.02 4.37
CA ASN A 66 -10.22 8.42 4.21
C ASN A 66 -9.70 7.99 2.83
N TYR A 67 -8.84 8.81 2.23
CA TYR A 67 -7.95 8.39 1.14
C TYR A 67 -6.56 8.05 1.67
N TYR A 68 -5.85 7.27 0.87
CA TYR A 68 -4.45 6.93 1.05
C TYR A 68 -3.68 7.29 -0.21
N ALA A 69 -2.55 7.98 -0.09
CA ALA A 69 -1.73 8.34 -1.24
C ALA A 69 -0.26 8.00 -0.96
N ILE A 70 0.46 7.60 -2.00
CA ILE A 70 1.89 7.31 -1.88
C ILE A 70 2.66 8.61 -1.64
N THR A 71 3.56 8.63 -0.66
CA THR A 71 4.48 9.75 -0.43
C THR A 71 5.70 9.62 -1.33
N GLU A 72 6.55 10.65 -1.36
CA GLU A 72 7.84 10.56 -2.06
C GLU A 72 8.74 9.47 -1.48
N SER A 73 8.77 9.33 -0.14
CA SER A 73 9.53 8.25 0.51
C SER A 73 8.98 6.87 0.13
N GLY A 74 7.65 6.72 0.03
CA GLY A 74 7.00 5.52 -0.45
C GLY A 74 7.40 5.16 -1.89
N ARG A 75 7.44 6.16 -2.79
CA ARG A 75 7.90 5.99 -4.18
C ARG A 75 9.36 5.54 -4.23
N GLN A 76 10.24 6.20 -3.47
CA GLN A 76 11.65 5.82 -3.38
C GLN A 76 11.81 4.37 -2.88
N ARG A 77 11.07 3.96 -1.84
CA ARG A 77 11.10 2.58 -1.35
C ARG A 77 10.68 1.56 -2.40
N ILE A 78 9.70 1.87 -3.24
CA ILE A 78 9.30 1.02 -4.38
C ILE A 78 10.42 0.95 -5.42
N GLN A 79 11.05 2.08 -5.73
CA GLN A 79 12.15 2.15 -6.69
C GLN A 79 13.35 1.30 -6.24
N GLU A 80 13.81 1.47 -5.00
CA GLU A 80 14.88 0.65 -4.39
C GLU A 80 14.55 -0.85 -4.45
N ARG A 81 13.27 -1.20 -4.26
CA ARG A 81 12.82 -2.59 -4.35
C ARG A 81 12.92 -3.12 -5.78
N ARG A 82 12.51 -2.34 -6.78
CA ARG A 82 12.62 -2.74 -8.19
C ARG A 82 14.07 -2.88 -8.64
N GLU A 83 14.93 -1.96 -8.21
CA GLU A 83 16.38 -2.05 -8.47
C GLU A 83 16.96 -3.34 -7.88
N TRP A 84 16.60 -3.67 -6.64
CA TRP A 84 17.00 -4.95 -6.04
C TRP A 84 16.46 -6.16 -6.81
N GLU A 85 15.20 -6.15 -7.25
CA GLU A 85 14.62 -7.26 -8.04
C GLU A 85 15.34 -7.44 -9.39
N SER A 86 15.69 -6.33 -10.06
CA SER A 86 16.40 -6.35 -11.35
C SER A 86 17.81 -6.96 -11.29
N GLN A 87 18.39 -7.11 -10.09
CA GLN A 87 19.66 -7.82 -9.92
C GLN A 87 19.53 -9.34 -10.08
N TYR A 88 18.31 -9.88 -10.01
CA TYR A 88 18.05 -11.32 -10.01
C TYR A 88 17.14 -11.77 -11.16
N VAL A 89 16.25 -10.90 -11.63
CA VAL A 89 15.29 -11.21 -12.70
C VAL A 89 15.20 -10.05 -13.70
N ASP A 90 15.25 -10.38 -15.00
CA ASP A 90 15.33 -9.44 -16.12
C ASP A 90 14.08 -9.53 -17.04
N PHE A 91 12.88 -9.43 -16.47
CA PHE A 91 11.62 -9.44 -17.23
C PHE A 91 10.84 -8.13 -17.13
#